data_AF-A0A235ESF8-F1
#
_entry.id   AF-A0A235ESF8-F1
#
_cell.length_a   1.000
_cell.length_b   1.000
_cell.length_c   1.000
_cell.angle_alpha   90.00
_cell.angle_beta   90.00
_cell.angle_gamma   90.00
#
_symmetry.space_group_name_H-M   'P 1'
#
loop_
_entity.id
_entity.type
_entity.pdbx_description
1 polymer ?
#
loop_
_entity_poly.entity_id
_entity_poly.type
_entity_poly.pdbx_seq_one_letter_code
_entity_poly.pdbx_strand_id
1 'polypeptide(L)'
;MSATATDPNLQYLTKAREQIAQGDLKNAAQTLNKANAQWPQDARVFMLGGLLAEKAGNVKGAFEALRKSVSLAPDWGPGLLELALLLARQNQFKEAVETAEKVALIEPQNLQVLAGVVDIAHRAGHYEMAIRHLRRGLELVPGDVMLRRLLAADLSSLGQHEESLALWGALVAENPQDSKTLIGRVQACVAAGKPADAEQDTAVLLSLAPDDAVYQYYAQLARGETPRQQPAELTRPMFDNMAEFYDLHMVRGLKYQLPKQVGDQILARHPEKKINVLDLGCGTGLLGVCLGRLDGALVGVDPSMKMIDQAARHNVYDRFHTVNLHDALRETPDGLYQVIAALDVFIYAGDVTEAIPNALRVLVPGGMMVFSFETAPEQGADLVLQPSGRYAHKRSHIEALCKAAGFASVEVRDTELREENHQPVNGFVVTACKAA
;
A
#
# COMPACT_ATOMS: atom_id res chain seq x y z
N MET A 1 1.81 -9.29 56.86
CA MET A 1 2.86 -9.17 55.84
C MET A 1 2.53 -10.12 54.71
N SER A 2 1.94 -9.63 53.62
CA SER A 2 1.64 -10.45 52.44
C SER A 2 2.90 -10.48 51.57
N ALA A 3 3.57 -11.63 51.53
CA ALA A 3 4.68 -11.85 50.61
C ALA A 3 4.10 -11.80 49.19
N THR A 4 4.46 -10.76 48.43
CA THR A 4 4.21 -10.69 46.99
C THR A 4 4.81 -11.92 46.34
N ALA A 5 3.96 -12.86 45.90
CA ALA A 5 4.41 -14.03 45.18
C ALA A 5 5.13 -13.59 43.90
N THR A 6 6.43 -13.83 43.83
CA THR A 6 7.24 -13.61 42.62
C THR A 6 6.69 -14.52 41.53
N ASP A 7 6.26 -13.94 40.41
CA ASP A 7 5.77 -14.68 39.25
C ASP A 7 6.86 -15.65 38.74
N PRO A 8 6.69 -16.97 38.93
CA PRO A 8 7.77 -17.93 38.73
C PRO A 8 8.08 -18.16 37.24
N ASN A 9 7.17 -17.79 36.35
CA ASN A 9 7.35 -17.90 34.89
C ASN A 9 7.93 -16.63 34.26
N LEU A 10 7.94 -15.51 34.98
CA LEU A 10 8.30 -14.19 34.44
C LEU A 10 9.67 -14.19 33.76
N GLN A 11 10.66 -14.86 34.35
CA GLN A 11 12.01 -14.93 33.79
C GLN A 11 12.03 -15.59 32.41
N TYR A 12 11.27 -16.68 32.22
CA TYR A 12 11.19 -17.36 30.92
C TYR A 12 10.43 -16.51 29.90
N LEU A 13 9.33 -15.86 30.31
CA LEU A 13 8.53 -15.01 29.44
C LEU A 13 9.32 -13.78 28.96
N THR A 14 10.02 -13.09 29.86
CA THR A 14 10.88 -11.95 29.51
C THR A 14 12.00 -12.37 28.57
N LYS A 15 12.71 -13.45 28.88
CA LYS A 15 13.77 -13.99 28.02
C LYS A 15 13.27 -14.38 26.64
N ALA A 16 12.13 -15.07 26.55
CA ALA A 16 11.53 -15.44 25.27
C ALA A 16 11.14 -14.21 24.45
N ARG A 17 10.56 -13.19 25.08
CA ARG A 17 10.21 -11.92 24.43
C ARG A 17 11.44 -11.22 23.85
N GLU A 18 12.54 -11.14 24.59
CA GLU A 18 13.81 -10.57 24.12
C GLU A 18 14.40 -11.35 22.94
N GLN A 19 14.39 -12.69 23.02
CA GLN A 19 14.86 -13.55 21.94
C GLN A 19 14.02 -13.38 20.68
N ILE A 20 12.69 -13.31 20.81
CA ILE A 20 11.80 -13.00 19.68
C ILE A 20 12.14 -11.63 19.11
N ALA A 21 12.31 -10.60 19.94
CA ALA A 21 12.67 -9.25 19.48
C ALA A 21 13.98 -9.25 18.68
N GLN A 22 15.00 -9.97 19.15
CA GLN A 22 16.31 -10.13 18.50
C GLN A 22 16.30 -11.03 17.25
N GLY A 23 15.19 -11.74 16.97
CA GLY A 23 15.12 -12.69 15.86
C GLY A 23 15.78 -14.05 16.16
N ASP A 24 16.16 -14.31 17.41
CA ASP A 24 16.68 -15.60 17.87
C ASP A 24 15.52 -16.58 18.11
N LEU A 25 14.83 -16.93 17.02
CA LEU A 25 13.60 -17.72 17.05
C LEU A 25 13.85 -19.13 17.60
N LYS A 26 15.03 -19.70 17.36
CA LYS A 26 15.41 -21.02 17.84
C LYS A 26 15.51 -21.06 19.36
N ASN A 27 16.21 -20.10 19.97
CA ASN A 27 16.33 -20.09 21.43
C ASN A 27 15.03 -19.63 22.10
N ALA A 28 14.26 -18.74 21.47
CA ALA A 28 12.91 -18.39 21.92
C ALA A 28 12.02 -19.63 22.03
N ALA A 29 12.01 -20.50 21.00
CA ALA A 29 11.26 -21.75 21.02
C ALA A 29 11.69 -22.66 22.17
N GLN A 30 12.99 -22.80 22.42
CA GLN A 30 13.51 -23.61 23.53
C GLN A 30 13.11 -23.04 24.89
N THR A 31 13.17 -21.72 25.06
CA THR A 31 12.75 -21.03 26.30
C THR A 31 11.27 -21.25 26.55
N LEU A 32 10.41 -21.07 25.54
CA LEU A 32 8.97 -21.27 25.65
C LEU A 32 8.59 -22.74 25.88
N ASN A 33 9.32 -23.69 25.29
CA ASN A 33 9.09 -25.12 25.57
C ASN A 33 9.39 -25.48 27.03
N LYS A 34 10.46 -24.91 27.61
CA LYS A 34 10.78 -25.08 29.04
C LYS A 34 9.73 -24.43 29.95
N ALA A 35 9.22 -23.27 29.56
CA ALA A 35 8.13 -22.59 30.27
C ALA A 35 6.84 -23.43 30.21
N ASN A 36 6.45 -23.89 29.03
CA ASN A 36 5.25 -24.71 28.83
C ASN A 36 5.31 -26.05 29.58
N ALA A 37 6.48 -26.68 29.66
CA ALA A 37 6.65 -27.92 30.40
C ALA A 37 6.40 -27.75 31.92
N GLN A 38 6.73 -26.58 32.48
CA GLN A 38 6.54 -26.28 33.89
C GLN A 38 5.16 -25.64 34.19
N TRP A 39 4.66 -24.81 33.28
CA TRP A 39 3.40 -24.06 33.40
C TRP A 39 2.52 -24.24 32.15
N PRO A 40 1.96 -25.44 31.91
CA PRO A 40 1.21 -25.76 30.69
C PRO A 40 -0.14 -25.05 30.55
N GLN A 41 -0.59 -24.33 31.59
CA GLN A 41 -1.85 -23.58 31.61
C GLN A 41 -1.62 -22.06 31.65
N ASP A 42 -0.36 -21.59 31.56
CA ASP A 42 -0.07 -20.16 31.53
C ASP A 42 -0.30 -19.61 30.10
N ALA A 43 -1.39 -18.87 29.93
CA ALA A 43 -1.77 -18.26 28.65
C ALA A 43 -0.65 -17.43 28.01
N ARG A 44 0.21 -16.81 28.82
CA ARG A 44 1.31 -15.94 28.35
C ARG A 44 2.34 -16.71 27.52
N VAL A 45 2.54 -17.99 27.82
CA VAL A 45 3.45 -18.87 27.07
C VAL A 45 2.93 -19.07 25.65
N PHE A 46 1.63 -19.29 25.51
CA PHE A 46 0.97 -19.47 24.21
C PHE A 46 0.87 -18.15 23.43
N MET A 47 0.66 -17.02 24.11
CA MET A 47 0.71 -15.70 23.47
C MET A 47 2.08 -15.45 22.83
N LEU A 48 3.17 -15.65 23.59
CA LEU A 48 4.54 -15.52 23.07
C LEU A 48 4.87 -16.58 22.01
N GLY A 49 4.32 -17.80 22.13
CA GLY A 49 4.43 -18.83 21.10
C GLY A 49 3.77 -18.42 19.78
N GLY A 50 2.65 -17.71 19.86
CA GLY A 50 1.98 -17.09 18.72
C GLY A 50 2.86 -16.08 18.00
N LEU A 51 3.41 -15.12 18.75
CA LEU A 51 4.32 -14.10 18.24
C LEU A 51 5.60 -14.70 17.61
N LEU A 52 6.16 -15.73 18.25
CA LEU A 52 7.30 -16.47 17.74
C LEU A 52 6.97 -17.14 16.39
N ALA A 53 5.83 -17.84 16.32
CA ALA A 53 5.42 -18.56 15.12
C ALA A 53 5.13 -17.60 13.97
N GLU A 54 4.51 -16.44 14.25
CA GLU A 54 4.29 -15.39 13.26
C GLU A 54 5.62 -14.86 12.72
N LYS A 55 6.57 -14.52 13.60
CA LYS A 55 7.89 -14.03 13.20
C LYS A 55 8.70 -15.08 12.41
N ALA A 56 8.40 -16.36 12.60
CA ALA A 56 8.96 -17.46 11.82
C ALA A 56 8.25 -17.71 10.47
N GLY A 57 7.22 -16.94 10.12
CA GLY A 57 6.37 -17.14 8.95
C GLY A 57 5.39 -18.31 9.07
N ASN A 58 5.30 -18.95 10.24
CA ASN A 58 4.35 -20.03 10.52
C ASN A 58 3.00 -19.47 11.00
N VAL A 59 2.26 -18.86 10.08
CA VAL A 59 0.93 -18.26 10.33
C VAL A 59 -0.04 -19.25 10.99
N LYS A 60 -0.06 -20.50 10.53
CA LYS A 60 -0.95 -21.53 11.08
C LYS A 60 -0.64 -21.78 12.56
N GLY A 61 0.65 -21.97 12.89
CA GLY A 61 1.09 -22.13 14.27
C GLY A 61 0.81 -20.90 15.14
N ALA A 62 0.89 -19.70 14.56
CA ALA A 62 0.56 -18.46 15.25
C ALA A 62 -0.91 -18.43 15.70
N PHE A 63 -1.84 -18.77 14.81
CA PHE A 63 -3.26 -18.87 15.16
C PHE A 63 -3.55 -19.95 16.19
N GLU A 64 -2.95 -21.13 16.04
CA GLU A 64 -3.14 -22.23 17.01
C GLU A 64 -2.71 -21.81 18.42
N ALA A 65 -1.53 -21.18 18.54
CA ALA A 65 -1.02 -20.72 19.81
C ALA A 65 -1.84 -19.56 20.41
N LEU A 66 -2.20 -18.53 19.63
CA LEU A 66 -2.99 -17.40 20.13
C LEU A 66 -4.41 -17.82 20.52
N ARG A 67 -5.08 -18.69 19.74
CA ARG A 67 -6.38 -19.26 20.13
C ARG A 67 -6.28 -20.09 21.40
N LYS A 68 -5.18 -20.83 21.59
CA LYS A 68 -4.94 -21.54 22.85
C LYS A 68 -4.76 -20.57 24.02
N SER A 69 -4.00 -19.49 23.85
CA SER A 69 -3.86 -18.42 24.85
C SER A 69 -5.23 -17.86 25.27
N VAL A 70 -6.06 -17.46 24.30
CA VAL A 70 -7.40 -16.94 24.55
C VAL A 70 -8.31 -17.98 25.20
N SER A 71 -8.20 -19.26 24.85
CA SER A 71 -8.99 -20.32 25.50
C SER A 71 -8.63 -20.53 26.99
N LEU A 72 -7.37 -20.27 27.36
CA LEU A 72 -6.89 -20.42 28.74
C LEU A 72 -7.23 -19.20 29.60
N ALA A 73 -7.27 -18.01 28.98
CA ALA A 73 -7.64 -16.77 29.64
C ALA A 73 -8.53 -15.92 28.73
N PRO A 74 -9.86 -16.20 28.67
CA PRO A 74 -10.78 -15.56 27.72
C PRO A 74 -10.96 -14.06 27.92
N ASP A 75 -10.77 -13.56 29.14
CA ASP A 75 -10.93 -12.15 29.50
C ASP A 75 -9.58 -11.43 29.71
N TRP A 76 -8.49 -12.00 29.20
CA TRP A 76 -7.15 -11.42 29.33
C TRP A 76 -6.79 -10.59 28.09
N GLY A 77 -6.85 -9.26 28.24
CA GLY A 77 -6.67 -8.27 27.19
C GLY A 77 -5.46 -8.50 26.25
N PRO A 78 -4.24 -8.69 26.76
CA PRO A 78 -3.06 -8.89 25.92
C PRO A 78 -3.16 -10.07 24.95
N GLY A 79 -3.64 -11.23 25.40
CA GLY A 79 -3.77 -12.42 24.53
C GLY A 79 -4.84 -12.23 23.44
N LEU A 80 -5.95 -11.58 23.78
CA LEU A 80 -7.00 -11.21 22.82
C LEU A 80 -6.51 -10.17 21.81
N LEU A 81 -5.74 -9.17 22.26
CA LEU A 81 -5.21 -8.11 21.39
C LEU A 81 -4.26 -8.68 20.34
N GLU A 82 -3.35 -9.56 20.76
CA GLU A 82 -2.42 -10.21 19.82
C GLU A 82 -3.17 -11.09 18.81
N LEU A 83 -4.24 -11.78 19.23
CA LEU A 83 -5.10 -12.52 18.30
C LEU A 83 -5.80 -11.58 17.31
N ALA A 84 -6.36 -10.47 17.78
CA ALA A 84 -7.04 -9.49 16.94
C ALA A 84 -6.08 -8.85 15.91
N LEU A 85 -4.86 -8.52 16.35
CA LEU A 85 -3.81 -7.98 15.48
C LEU A 85 -3.37 -9.00 14.42
N LEU A 86 -3.19 -10.28 14.78
CA LEU A 86 -2.89 -11.33 13.80
C LEU A 86 -4.05 -11.49 12.80
N LEU A 87 -5.30 -11.53 13.27
CA LEU A 87 -6.47 -11.58 12.39
C LEU A 87 -6.49 -10.41 11.40
N ALA A 88 -6.20 -9.19 11.86
CA ALA A 88 -6.14 -8.00 11.00
C ALA A 88 -5.03 -8.08 9.95
N ARG A 89 -3.81 -8.51 10.34
CA ARG A 89 -2.69 -8.70 9.40
C ARG A 89 -2.98 -9.76 8.35
N GLN A 90 -3.76 -10.78 8.70
CA GLN A 90 -4.19 -11.84 7.79
C GLN A 90 -5.49 -11.50 7.03
N ASN A 91 -5.91 -10.23 7.03
CA ASN A 91 -7.11 -9.71 6.36
C ASN A 91 -8.43 -10.36 6.82
N GLN A 92 -8.44 -10.99 8.00
CA GLN A 92 -9.65 -11.56 8.61
C GLN A 92 -10.39 -10.48 9.41
N PHE A 93 -10.75 -9.39 8.72
CA PHE A 93 -11.19 -8.14 9.34
C PHE A 93 -12.41 -8.28 10.25
N LYS A 94 -13.39 -9.11 9.87
CA LYS A 94 -14.60 -9.32 10.68
C LYS A 94 -14.26 -9.85 12.08
N GLU A 95 -13.52 -10.96 12.15
CA GLU A 95 -13.11 -11.54 13.44
C GLU A 95 -12.14 -10.60 14.19
N ALA A 96 -11.28 -9.89 13.46
CA ALA A 96 -10.35 -8.93 14.05
C ALA A 96 -11.07 -7.80 14.79
N VAL A 97 -12.06 -7.17 14.14
CA VAL A 97 -12.88 -6.09 14.70
C VAL A 97 -13.69 -6.60 15.90
N GLU A 98 -14.38 -7.73 15.77
CA GLU A 98 -15.14 -8.33 16.87
C GLU A 98 -14.26 -8.65 18.09
N THR A 99 -13.02 -9.09 17.87
CA THR A 99 -12.07 -9.39 18.95
C THR A 99 -11.53 -8.10 19.56
N ALA A 100 -11.17 -7.10 18.75
CA ALA A 100 -10.67 -5.80 19.20
C ALA A 100 -11.70 -5.06 20.08
N GLU A 101 -12.98 -5.06 19.70
CA GLU A 101 -14.04 -4.46 20.51
C GLU A 101 -14.15 -5.12 21.88
N LYS A 102 -14.00 -6.45 21.98
CA LYS A 102 -13.95 -7.14 23.27
C LYS A 102 -12.77 -6.68 24.13
N VAL A 103 -11.57 -6.54 23.56
CA VAL A 103 -10.40 -6.04 24.29
C VAL A 103 -10.64 -4.63 24.82
N ALA A 104 -11.21 -3.75 24.00
CA ALA A 104 -11.50 -2.37 24.39
C ALA A 104 -12.59 -2.26 25.48
N LEU A 105 -13.45 -3.28 25.64
CA LEU A 105 -14.39 -3.38 26.76
C LEU A 105 -13.70 -3.83 28.06
N ILE A 106 -12.72 -4.75 27.98
CA ILE A 106 -12.00 -5.29 29.14
C ILE A 106 -11.02 -4.25 29.70
N GLU A 107 -10.25 -3.59 28.83
CA GLU A 107 -9.21 -2.63 29.22
C GLU A 107 -9.49 -1.23 28.65
N PRO A 108 -10.60 -0.59 29.06
CA PRO A 108 -11.10 0.64 28.44
C PRO A 108 -10.14 1.84 28.47
N GLN A 109 -9.25 1.88 29.46
CA GLN A 109 -8.34 3.00 29.71
C GLN A 109 -6.88 2.66 29.37
N ASN A 110 -6.64 1.50 28.75
CA ASN A 110 -5.29 1.08 28.37
C ASN A 110 -4.92 1.67 27.00
N LEU A 111 -3.97 2.62 26.98
CA LEU A 111 -3.53 3.29 25.76
C LEU A 111 -2.95 2.32 24.71
N GLN A 112 -2.30 1.22 25.14
CA GLN A 112 -1.79 0.22 24.21
C GLN A 112 -2.92 -0.53 23.50
N VAL A 113 -4.01 -0.82 24.23
CA VAL A 113 -5.21 -1.43 23.68
C VAL A 113 -5.89 -0.48 22.71
N LEU A 114 -6.06 0.79 23.09
CA LEU A 114 -6.65 1.80 22.21
C LEU A 114 -5.85 1.96 20.91
N ALA A 115 -4.52 2.04 21.00
CA ALA A 115 -3.66 2.10 19.82
C ALA A 115 -3.80 0.86 18.93
N GLY A 116 -3.83 -0.33 19.52
CA GLY A 116 -4.02 -1.57 18.77
C GLY A 116 -5.42 -1.69 18.12
N VAL A 117 -6.47 -1.23 18.79
CA VAL A 117 -7.83 -1.21 18.23
C VAL A 117 -7.92 -0.20 17.08
N VAL A 118 -7.27 0.96 17.19
CA VAL A 118 -7.21 1.95 16.10
C VAL A 118 -6.46 1.37 14.88
N ASP A 119 -5.32 0.70 15.08
CA ASP A 119 -4.60 0.02 13.97
C ASP A 119 -5.49 -1.04 13.28
N ILE A 120 -6.20 -1.86 14.07
CA ILE A 120 -7.13 -2.85 13.54
C ILE A 120 -8.29 -2.18 12.77
N ALA A 121 -8.84 -1.09 13.32
CA ALA A 121 -9.89 -0.31 12.70
C ALA A 121 -9.46 0.26 11.34
N HIS A 122 -8.26 0.86 11.27
CA HIS A 122 -7.70 1.41 10.03
C HIS A 122 -7.47 0.35 8.98
N ARG A 123 -6.86 -0.79 9.36
CA ARG A 123 -6.65 -1.92 8.44
C ARG A 123 -7.95 -2.48 7.89
N ALA A 124 -9.00 -2.49 8.70
CA ALA A 124 -10.32 -2.97 8.32
C ALA A 124 -11.19 -1.90 7.63
N GLY A 125 -10.73 -0.64 7.53
CA GLY A 125 -11.51 0.48 6.97
C GLY A 125 -12.66 0.97 7.86
N HIS A 126 -12.69 0.60 9.14
CA HIS A 126 -13.72 0.98 10.11
C HIS A 126 -13.39 2.33 10.79
N TYR A 127 -13.39 3.43 10.03
CA TYR A 127 -13.00 4.75 10.53
C TYR A 127 -13.90 5.26 11.67
N GLU A 128 -15.20 4.91 11.70
CA GLU A 128 -16.10 5.27 12.80
C GLU A 128 -15.64 4.63 14.11
N MET A 129 -15.16 3.39 14.06
CA MET A 129 -14.59 2.72 15.24
C MET A 129 -13.30 3.41 15.67
N ALA A 130 -12.40 3.69 14.72
CA ALA A 130 -11.15 4.39 14.98
C ALA A 130 -11.40 5.74 15.70
N ILE A 131 -12.32 6.56 15.17
CA ILE A 131 -12.69 7.87 15.75
C ILE A 131 -13.20 7.73 17.19
N ARG A 132 -14.06 6.74 17.50
CA ARG A 132 -14.52 6.52 18.88
C ARG A 132 -13.36 6.24 19.84
N HIS A 133 -12.42 5.39 19.43
CA HIS A 133 -11.26 5.03 20.27
C HIS A 133 -10.21 6.15 20.34
N LEU A 134 -10.04 6.94 19.28
CA LEU A 134 -9.18 8.11 19.28
C LEU A 134 -9.71 9.20 20.21
N ARG A 135 -11.01 9.51 20.16
CA ARG A 135 -11.65 10.44 21.12
C ARG A 135 -11.45 9.97 22.55
N ARG A 136 -11.62 8.68 22.82
CA ARG A 136 -11.34 8.10 24.14
C ARG A 136 -9.87 8.22 24.56
N GLY A 137 -8.94 7.99 23.63
CA GLY A 137 -7.52 8.22 23.89
C GLY A 137 -7.21 9.67 24.25
N LEU A 138 -7.89 10.62 23.60
CA LEU A 138 -7.79 12.05 23.93
C LEU A 138 -8.48 12.43 25.24
N GLU A 139 -9.48 11.69 25.72
CA GLU A 139 -9.99 11.88 27.09
C GLU A 139 -8.92 11.53 28.15
N LEU A 140 -8.07 10.53 27.86
CA LEU A 140 -6.97 10.11 28.74
C LEU A 140 -5.73 11.00 28.59
N VAL A 141 -5.42 11.43 27.37
CA VAL A 141 -4.26 12.25 27.04
C VAL A 141 -4.68 13.42 26.11
N PRO A 142 -5.30 14.49 26.64
CA PRO A 142 -5.89 15.56 25.82
C PRO A 142 -4.91 16.30 24.91
N GLY A 143 -3.64 16.38 25.31
CA GLY A 143 -2.60 17.09 24.57
C GLY A 143 -1.87 16.24 23.52
N ASP A 144 -2.21 14.96 23.34
CA ASP A 144 -1.46 14.07 22.46
C ASP A 144 -1.59 14.52 21.00
N VAL A 145 -0.48 14.99 20.43
CA VAL A 145 -0.42 15.50 19.05
C VAL A 145 -0.70 14.39 18.06
N MET A 146 -0.21 13.18 18.29
CA MET A 146 -0.38 12.06 17.35
C MET A 146 -1.83 11.60 17.30
N LEU A 147 -2.50 11.46 18.44
CA LEU A 147 -3.92 11.11 18.48
C LEU A 147 -4.79 12.19 17.82
N ARG A 148 -4.48 13.48 18.01
CA ARG A 148 -5.18 14.58 17.32
C ARG A 148 -4.99 14.52 15.81
N ARG A 149 -3.79 14.22 15.32
CA ARG A 149 -3.51 14.04 13.87
C ARG A 149 -4.28 12.86 13.28
N LEU A 150 -4.26 11.71 13.96
CA LEU A 150 -5.00 10.52 13.52
C LEU A 150 -6.50 10.79 13.47
N LEU A 151 -7.04 11.45 14.52
CA LEU A 151 -8.46 11.80 14.56
C LEU A 151 -8.83 12.74 13.41
N ALA A 152 -8.03 13.78 13.16
CA ALA A 152 -8.27 14.72 12.08
C ALA A 152 -8.20 14.06 10.70
N ALA A 153 -7.26 13.13 10.48
CA ALA A 153 -7.18 12.33 9.26
C ALA A 153 -8.42 11.44 9.06
N ASP A 154 -8.84 10.71 10.09
CA ASP A 154 -10.00 9.80 10.03
C ASP A 154 -11.31 10.56 9.80
N LEU A 155 -11.46 11.72 10.43
CA LEU A 155 -12.59 12.62 10.20
C LEU A 155 -12.64 13.08 8.74
N SER A 156 -11.48 13.38 8.14
CA SER A 156 -11.42 13.72 6.71
C SER A 156 -11.83 12.54 5.83
N SER A 157 -11.40 11.31 6.14
CA SER A 157 -11.79 10.09 5.41
C SER A 157 -13.29 9.79 5.50
N LEU A 158 -13.97 10.17 6.59
CA LEU A 158 -15.43 10.07 6.72
C LEU A 158 -16.21 11.27 6.18
N GLY A 159 -15.54 12.25 5.57
CA GLY A 159 -16.18 13.47 5.06
C GLY A 159 -16.61 14.46 6.15
N GLN A 160 -16.18 14.25 7.40
CA GLN A 160 -16.40 15.18 8.53
C GLN A 160 -15.36 16.32 8.48
N HIS A 161 -15.36 17.05 7.36
CA HIS A 161 -14.32 18.01 6.99
C HIS A 161 -14.22 19.19 7.96
N GLU A 162 -15.34 19.67 8.50
CA GLU A 162 -15.34 20.82 9.42
C GLU A 162 -14.56 20.53 10.71
N GLU A 163 -14.85 19.39 11.36
CA GLU A 163 -14.14 18.99 12.58
C GLU A 163 -12.68 18.62 12.29
N SER A 164 -12.42 17.95 11.16
CA SER A 164 -11.05 17.65 10.70
C SER A 164 -10.23 18.94 10.57
N LEU A 165 -10.74 19.95 9.86
CA LEU A 165 -10.06 21.21 9.63
C LEU A 165 -9.87 22.01 10.92
N ALA A 166 -10.81 21.95 11.86
CA ALA A 166 -10.66 22.59 13.17
C ALA A 166 -9.48 21.99 13.96
N LEU A 167 -9.36 20.65 13.98
CA LEU A 167 -8.24 19.97 14.64
C LEU A 167 -6.91 20.26 13.97
N TRP A 168 -6.84 20.18 12.63
CA TRP A 168 -5.64 20.53 11.89
C TRP A 168 -5.25 21.99 12.11
N GLY A 169 -6.21 22.91 12.11
CA GLY A 169 -5.99 24.33 12.38
C GLY A 169 -5.41 24.60 13.76
N ALA A 170 -5.92 23.94 14.80
CA ALA A 170 -5.38 24.03 16.15
C ALA A 170 -3.92 23.52 16.22
N LEU A 171 -3.64 22.39 15.58
CA LEU A 171 -2.28 21.82 15.53
C LEU A 171 -1.30 22.73 14.77
N VAL A 172 -1.72 23.38 13.67
CA VAL A 172 -0.88 24.34 12.94
C VAL A 172 -0.64 25.59 13.79
N ALA A 173 -1.64 26.06 14.54
CA ALA A 173 -1.46 27.21 15.43
C ALA A 173 -0.47 26.92 16.58
N GLU A 174 -0.47 25.69 17.11
CA GLU A 174 0.49 25.24 18.13
C GLU A 174 1.93 25.13 17.60
N ASN A 175 2.10 24.64 16.37
CA ASN A 175 3.40 24.53 15.72
C ASN A 175 3.30 24.87 14.21
N PRO A 176 3.48 26.15 13.83
CA PRO A 176 3.26 26.61 12.46
C PRO A 176 4.24 26.10 11.41
N GLN A 177 5.35 25.48 11.82
CA GLN A 177 6.38 24.95 10.92
C GLN A 177 6.46 23.41 10.94
N ASP A 178 5.54 22.74 11.63
CA ASP A 178 5.50 21.28 11.59
C ASP A 178 4.96 20.79 10.24
N SER A 179 5.85 20.26 9.41
CA SER A 179 5.51 19.83 8.05
C SER A 179 4.42 18.75 8.01
N LYS A 180 4.35 17.86 9.01
CA LYS A 180 3.35 16.77 9.03
C LYS A 180 1.94 17.33 9.24
N THR A 181 1.79 18.30 10.14
CA THR A 181 0.52 18.97 10.39
C THR A 181 0.12 19.85 9.21
N LEU A 182 1.06 20.60 8.62
CA LEU A 182 0.81 21.41 7.43
C LEU A 182 0.30 20.55 6.26
N ILE A 183 1.00 19.44 5.96
CA ILE A 183 0.56 18.47 4.94
C ILE A 183 -0.83 17.91 5.28
N GLY A 184 -1.07 17.51 6.53
CA GLY A 184 -2.37 16.99 6.97
C GLY A 184 -3.50 17.98 6.73
N ARG A 185 -3.27 19.28 7.00
CA ARG A 185 -4.26 20.33 6.73
C ARG A 185 -4.46 20.56 5.23
N VAL A 186 -3.39 20.56 4.44
CA VAL A 186 -3.48 20.65 2.97
C VAL A 186 -4.35 19.52 2.42
N GLN A 187 -4.11 18.28 2.85
CA GLN A 187 -4.91 17.12 2.45
C GLN A 187 -6.38 17.28 2.84
N ALA A 188 -6.66 17.74 4.06
CA ALA A 188 -8.02 17.99 4.53
C ALA A 188 -8.73 19.11 3.73
N CYS A 189 -8.03 20.20 3.40
CA CYS A 189 -8.56 21.28 2.56
C CYS A 189 -8.89 20.79 1.15
N VAL A 190 -8.01 19.99 0.54
CA VAL A 190 -8.25 19.36 -0.78
C VAL A 190 -9.46 18.43 -0.70
N ALA A 191 -9.53 17.55 0.31
CA ALA A 191 -10.65 16.63 0.50
C ALA A 191 -11.98 17.37 0.74
N ALA A 192 -11.95 18.52 1.41
CA ALA A 192 -13.11 19.38 1.64
C ALA A 192 -13.55 20.20 0.41
N GLY A 193 -12.85 20.07 -0.73
CA GLY A 193 -13.10 20.87 -1.94
C GLY A 193 -12.71 22.34 -1.82
N LYS A 194 -11.81 22.68 -0.88
CA LYS A 194 -11.31 24.04 -0.62
C LYS A 194 -9.78 24.11 -0.67
N PRO A 195 -9.14 23.69 -1.79
CA PRO A 195 -7.68 23.62 -1.86
C PRO A 195 -6.98 24.97 -1.60
N ALA A 196 -7.60 26.08 -2.03
CA ALA A 196 -7.05 27.43 -1.87
C ALA A 196 -6.84 27.84 -0.40
N ASP A 197 -7.61 27.28 0.54
CA ASP A 197 -7.47 27.55 1.97
C ASP A 197 -6.11 27.07 2.53
N ALA A 198 -5.40 26.20 1.79
CA ALA A 198 -4.10 25.66 2.16
C ALA A 198 -2.90 26.33 1.47
N GLU A 199 -3.11 27.38 0.66
CA GLU A 199 -2.00 28.04 -0.06
C GLU A 199 -0.92 28.54 0.90
N GLN A 200 -1.31 29.16 2.01
CA GLN A 200 -0.37 29.63 3.03
C GLN A 200 0.44 28.49 3.65
N ASP A 201 -0.16 27.32 3.85
CA ASP A 201 0.54 26.15 4.41
C ASP A 201 1.60 25.65 3.44
N THR A 202 1.25 25.57 2.17
CA THR A 202 2.20 25.16 1.13
C THR A 202 3.31 26.20 0.92
N ALA A 203 3.02 27.49 1.11
CA ALA A 203 4.05 28.53 1.10
C ALA A 203 5.04 28.37 2.26
N VAL A 204 4.56 28.01 3.46
CA VAL A 204 5.44 27.68 4.59
C VAL A 204 6.27 26.45 4.28
N LEU A 205 5.66 25.35 3.81
CA LEU A 205 6.38 24.14 3.41
C LEU A 205 7.50 24.44 2.39
N LEU A 206 7.18 25.16 1.32
CA LEU A 206 8.17 25.55 0.30
C LEU A 206 9.25 26.50 0.85
N SER A 207 8.97 27.30 1.88
CA SER A 207 10.02 28.10 2.53
C SER A 207 10.99 27.25 3.36
N LEU A 208 10.54 26.10 3.89
CA LEU A 208 11.37 25.16 4.64
C LEU A 208 12.28 24.35 3.69
N ALA A 209 11.73 23.93 2.55
CA ALA A 209 12.47 23.20 1.52
C ALA A 209 11.88 23.48 0.12
N PRO A 210 12.43 24.46 -0.64
CA PRO A 210 11.89 24.83 -1.95
C PRO A 210 11.96 23.72 -3.01
N ASP A 211 12.99 22.87 -2.91
CA ASP A 211 13.25 21.79 -3.86
C ASP A 211 12.63 20.44 -3.44
N ASP A 212 11.86 20.41 -2.35
CA ASP A 212 11.18 19.19 -1.91
C ASP A 212 10.00 18.86 -2.84
N ALA A 213 10.10 17.72 -3.52
CA ALA A 213 9.10 17.29 -4.51
C ALA A 213 7.71 17.06 -3.89
N VAL A 214 7.63 16.61 -2.63
CA VAL A 214 6.37 16.42 -1.92
C VAL A 214 5.71 17.77 -1.64
N TYR A 215 6.48 18.78 -1.25
CA TYR A 215 5.94 20.12 -0.99
C TYR A 215 5.48 20.80 -2.28
N GLN A 216 6.24 20.67 -3.37
CA GLN A 216 5.85 21.15 -4.69
C GLN A 216 4.57 20.46 -5.21
N TYR A 217 4.42 19.17 -4.94
CA TYR A 217 3.20 18.41 -5.26
C TYR A 217 1.98 18.97 -4.51
N TYR A 218 2.08 19.13 -3.18
CA TYR A 218 0.98 19.68 -2.39
C TYR A 218 0.67 21.15 -2.72
N ALA A 219 1.67 21.95 -3.10
CA ALA A 219 1.48 23.32 -3.57
C ALA A 219 0.66 23.40 -4.86
N GLN A 220 0.89 22.48 -5.82
CA GLN A 220 0.06 22.37 -7.02
C GLN A 220 -1.39 22.03 -6.65
N LEU A 221 -1.60 21.08 -5.74
CA LEU A 221 -2.94 20.72 -5.27
C LEU A 221 -3.66 21.89 -4.59
N ALA A 222 -2.96 22.67 -3.76
CA ALA A 222 -3.54 23.85 -3.10
C ALA A 222 -3.97 24.94 -4.11
N ARG A 223 -3.29 25.05 -5.26
CA ARG A 223 -3.70 25.91 -6.38
C ARG A 223 -4.82 25.34 -7.25
N GLY A 224 -5.31 24.14 -6.94
CA GLY A 224 -6.31 23.43 -7.74
C GLY A 224 -5.75 22.87 -9.06
N GLU A 225 -4.42 22.78 -9.19
CA GLU A 225 -3.75 22.18 -10.34
C GLU A 225 -3.71 20.65 -10.16
N THR A 226 -3.79 19.91 -11.26
CA THR A 226 -3.47 18.47 -11.26
C THR A 226 -1.96 18.32 -11.46
N PRO A 227 -1.20 17.85 -10.46
CA PRO A 227 0.23 17.62 -10.62
C PRO A 227 0.44 16.57 -11.70
N ARG A 228 1.42 16.79 -12.58
CA ARG A 228 1.66 15.86 -13.69
C ARG A 228 2.02 14.45 -13.22
N GLN A 229 2.73 14.34 -12.10
CA GLN A 229 3.20 13.09 -11.53
C GLN A 229 3.19 13.17 -10.00
N GLN A 230 3.13 12.01 -9.36
CA GLN A 230 3.35 11.90 -7.92
C GLN A 230 4.84 11.69 -7.61
N PRO A 231 5.38 12.39 -6.59
CA PRO A 231 6.71 12.09 -6.07
C PRO A 231 6.82 10.63 -5.62
N ALA A 232 7.97 10.01 -5.90
CA ALA A 232 8.21 8.63 -5.52
C ALA A 232 8.20 8.45 -3.99
N GLU A 233 8.48 9.51 -3.24
CA GLU A 233 8.46 9.58 -1.78
C GLU A 233 7.05 9.34 -1.21
N LEU A 234 5.99 9.65 -1.96
CA LEU A 234 4.60 9.40 -1.55
C LEU A 234 4.16 7.97 -1.88
N THR A 235 4.59 7.44 -3.02
CA THR A 235 4.11 6.14 -3.53
C THR A 235 4.96 4.96 -3.05
N ARG A 236 6.29 5.11 -2.95
CA ARG A 236 7.20 4.02 -2.59
C ARG A 236 6.90 3.40 -1.22
N PRO A 237 6.69 4.17 -0.13
CA PRO A 237 6.40 3.58 1.18
C PRO A 237 5.10 2.76 1.18
N MET A 238 4.09 3.18 0.41
CA MET A 238 2.84 2.45 0.26
C MET A 238 3.11 1.06 -0.33
N PHE A 239 3.86 0.97 -1.43
CA PHE A 239 4.20 -0.29 -2.07
C PHE A 239 5.17 -1.14 -1.23
N ASP A 240 6.18 -0.53 -0.61
CA ASP A 240 7.11 -1.22 0.28
C ASP A 240 6.40 -1.89 1.47
N ASN A 241 5.31 -1.31 1.97
CA ASN A 241 4.52 -1.87 3.04
C ASN A 241 3.55 -2.95 2.56
N MET A 242 3.13 -2.91 1.30
CA MET A 242 2.21 -3.90 0.71
C MET A 242 2.90 -5.13 0.13
N ALA A 243 4.19 -5.05 -0.22
CA ALA A 243 4.87 -6.03 -1.06
C ALA A 243 4.66 -7.49 -0.64
N GLU A 244 4.71 -7.82 0.66
CA GLU A 244 4.58 -9.21 1.14
C GLU A 244 3.18 -9.82 0.95
N PHE A 245 2.14 -9.00 0.86
CA PHE A 245 0.75 -9.43 0.74
C PHE A 245 0.06 -8.89 -0.52
N TYR A 246 0.80 -8.20 -1.38
CA TYR A 246 0.28 -7.52 -2.56
C TYR A 246 -0.46 -8.49 -3.49
N ASP A 247 0.14 -9.64 -3.81
CA ASP A 247 -0.50 -10.64 -4.69
C ASP A 247 -1.80 -11.20 -4.11
N LEU A 248 -1.81 -11.49 -2.81
CA LEU A 248 -2.99 -11.99 -2.13
C LEU A 248 -4.11 -10.95 -2.18
N HIS A 249 -3.76 -9.69 -1.91
CA HIS A 249 -4.69 -8.58 -1.92
C HIS A 249 -5.22 -8.28 -3.33
N MET A 250 -4.35 -8.14 -4.32
CA MET A 250 -4.73 -7.84 -5.70
C MET A 250 -5.52 -8.97 -6.37
N VAL A 251 -5.00 -10.20 -6.33
CA VAL A 251 -5.58 -11.30 -7.12
C VAL A 251 -6.81 -11.90 -6.44
N ARG A 252 -6.78 -12.13 -5.12
CA ARG A 252 -7.93 -12.73 -4.41
C ARG A 252 -8.88 -11.69 -3.84
N GLY A 253 -8.36 -10.57 -3.34
CA GLY A 253 -9.18 -9.51 -2.76
C GLY A 253 -9.83 -8.62 -3.81
N LEU A 254 -9.03 -8.10 -4.75
CA LEU A 254 -9.49 -7.16 -5.77
C LEU A 254 -9.81 -7.82 -7.12
N LYS A 255 -9.72 -9.15 -7.22
CA LYS A 255 -9.95 -9.90 -8.47
C LYS A 255 -9.21 -9.31 -9.67
N TYR A 256 -7.98 -8.87 -9.48
CA TYR A 256 -7.16 -8.26 -10.52
C TYR A 256 -6.81 -9.27 -11.62
N GLN A 257 -7.27 -9.04 -12.86
CA GLN A 257 -7.11 -9.98 -13.98
C GLN A 257 -6.24 -9.47 -15.12
N LEU A 258 -5.86 -8.19 -15.10
CA LEU A 258 -5.19 -7.55 -16.21
C LEU A 258 -3.87 -8.22 -16.62
N PRO A 259 -2.97 -8.65 -15.71
CA PRO A 259 -1.73 -9.32 -16.09
C PRO A 259 -1.97 -10.63 -16.84
N LYS A 260 -3.02 -11.38 -16.47
CA LYS A 260 -3.41 -12.59 -17.17
C LYS A 260 -3.94 -12.28 -18.57
N GLN A 261 -4.85 -11.32 -18.70
CA GLN A 261 -5.42 -10.95 -20.00
C GLN A 261 -4.34 -10.48 -20.98
N VAL A 262 -3.41 -9.63 -20.51
CA VAL A 262 -2.30 -9.12 -21.33
C VAL A 262 -1.26 -10.20 -21.60
N GLY A 263 -0.95 -11.06 -20.62
CA GLY A 263 -0.10 -12.24 -20.82
C GLY A 263 -0.64 -13.17 -21.91
N ASP A 264 -1.92 -13.51 -21.86
CA ASP A 264 -2.60 -14.33 -22.87
C ASP A 264 -2.53 -13.65 -24.26
N GLN A 265 -2.72 -12.33 -24.34
CA GLN A 265 -2.59 -11.55 -25.58
C GLN A 265 -1.16 -11.59 -26.16
N ILE A 266 -0.14 -11.42 -25.31
CA ILE A 266 1.28 -11.47 -25.70
C ILE A 266 1.62 -12.86 -26.25
N LEU A 267 1.26 -13.92 -25.52
CA LEU A 267 1.55 -15.30 -25.90
C LEU A 267 0.81 -15.72 -27.18
N ALA A 268 -0.40 -15.22 -27.41
CA ALA A 268 -1.13 -15.45 -28.66
C ALA A 268 -0.42 -14.85 -29.89
N ARG A 269 0.24 -13.69 -29.73
CA ARG A 269 1.03 -13.03 -30.79
C ARG A 269 2.42 -13.64 -30.94
N HIS A 270 2.98 -14.19 -29.86
CA HIS A 270 4.33 -14.75 -29.82
C HIS A 270 4.33 -16.17 -29.22
N PRO A 271 3.72 -17.15 -29.92
CA PRO A 271 3.56 -18.51 -29.39
C PRO A 271 4.89 -19.24 -29.16
N GLU A 272 5.95 -18.88 -29.91
CA GLU A 272 7.30 -19.42 -29.70
C GLU A 272 8.04 -18.78 -28.51
N LYS A 273 7.47 -17.75 -27.87
CA LYS A 273 8.07 -16.99 -26.77
C LYS A 273 9.46 -16.39 -27.06
N LYS A 274 9.86 -16.31 -28.33
CA LYS A 274 11.08 -15.63 -28.80
C LYS A 274 10.90 -14.12 -28.83
N ILE A 275 10.87 -13.52 -27.64
CA ILE A 275 10.58 -12.10 -27.44
C ILE A 275 11.34 -11.52 -26.27
N ASN A 276 11.75 -10.27 -26.43
CA ASN A 276 12.19 -9.41 -25.34
C ASN A 276 10.99 -8.58 -24.86
N VAL A 277 10.72 -8.62 -23.57
CA VAL A 277 9.63 -7.92 -22.89
C VAL A 277 10.21 -6.98 -21.83
N LEU A 278 9.78 -5.72 -21.87
CA LEU A 278 10.02 -4.74 -20.81
C LEU A 278 8.72 -4.55 -20.02
N ASP A 279 8.74 -4.93 -18.74
CA ASP A 279 7.61 -4.84 -17.82
C ASP A 279 7.78 -3.63 -16.89
N LEU A 280 7.12 -2.52 -17.24
CA LEU A 280 7.18 -1.24 -16.53
C LEU A 280 6.19 -1.21 -15.38
N GLY A 281 6.69 -0.97 -14.17
CA GLY A 281 5.90 -1.14 -12.95
C GLY A 281 5.61 -2.61 -12.69
N CYS A 282 6.64 -3.46 -12.79
CA CYS A 282 6.46 -4.91 -12.71
C CYS A 282 5.88 -5.36 -11.36
N GLY A 283 5.98 -4.55 -10.31
CA GLY A 283 5.49 -4.85 -8.97
C GLY A 283 6.07 -6.17 -8.48
N THR A 284 5.20 -7.04 -7.97
CA THR A 284 5.52 -8.41 -7.55
C THR A 284 5.68 -9.41 -8.72
N GLY A 285 5.62 -8.96 -9.97
CA GLY A 285 5.93 -9.79 -11.13
C GLY A 285 4.78 -10.64 -11.68
N LEU A 286 3.53 -10.24 -11.41
CA LEU A 286 2.33 -10.98 -11.84
C LEU A 286 2.26 -11.21 -13.36
N LEU A 287 2.70 -10.25 -14.17
CA LEU A 287 2.76 -10.43 -15.63
C LEU A 287 3.79 -11.50 -16.00
N GLY A 288 4.98 -11.46 -15.41
CA GLY A 288 6.01 -12.48 -15.60
C GLY A 288 5.54 -13.89 -15.24
N VAL A 289 4.73 -14.04 -14.18
CA VAL A 289 4.10 -15.32 -13.82
C VAL A 289 3.17 -15.82 -14.93
N CYS A 290 2.40 -14.92 -15.55
CA CYS A 290 1.49 -15.26 -16.64
C CYS A 290 2.24 -15.64 -17.93
N LEU A 291 3.34 -14.94 -18.24
CA LEU A 291 4.17 -15.22 -19.42
C LEU A 291 5.00 -16.50 -19.24
N GLY A 292 5.43 -16.79 -18.01
CA GLY A 292 6.44 -17.81 -17.71
C GLY A 292 7.80 -17.47 -18.34
N ARG A 293 8.70 -18.45 -18.40
CA ARG A 293 10.02 -18.27 -19.03
C ARG A 293 9.89 -18.01 -20.53
N LEU A 294 10.60 -16.99 -21.01
CA LEU A 294 10.68 -16.60 -22.42
C LEU A 294 11.97 -17.13 -23.06
N ASP A 295 11.97 -17.27 -24.39
CA ASP A 295 13.17 -17.51 -25.23
C ASP A 295 13.73 -16.17 -25.72
N GLY A 296 13.95 -15.27 -24.76
CA GLY A 296 14.33 -13.87 -24.90
C GLY A 296 14.35 -13.23 -23.51
N ALA A 297 14.60 -11.93 -23.43
CA ALA A 297 14.76 -11.26 -22.14
C ALA A 297 13.41 -10.79 -21.55
N LEU A 298 13.11 -11.14 -20.30
CA LEU A 298 12.08 -10.49 -19.49
C LEU A 298 12.73 -9.54 -18.47
N VAL A 299 12.58 -8.24 -18.67
CA VAL A 299 13.17 -7.20 -17.80
C VAL A 299 12.08 -6.44 -17.06
N GLY A 300 12.16 -6.43 -15.72
CA GLY A 300 11.25 -5.69 -14.85
C GLY A 300 11.80 -4.32 -14.44
N VAL A 301 10.92 -3.32 -14.33
CA VAL A 301 11.25 -1.99 -13.80
C VAL A 301 10.28 -1.66 -12.68
N ASP A 302 10.78 -1.33 -11.50
CA ASP A 302 9.95 -0.87 -10.38
C ASP A 302 10.78 -0.02 -9.39
N PRO A 303 10.26 1.11 -8.87
CA PRO A 303 10.99 1.91 -7.89
C PRO A 303 11.09 1.25 -6.50
N SER A 304 10.32 0.19 -6.20
CA SER A 304 10.35 -0.53 -4.94
C SER A 304 11.22 -1.79 -5.02
N MET A 305 12.33 -1.78 -4.26
CA MET A 305 13.16 -2.98 -4.08
C MET A 305 12.37 -4.14 -3.48
N LYS A 306 11.43 -3.87 -2.56
CA LYS A 306 10.65 -4.93 -1.92
C LYS A 306 9.67 -5.60 -2.88
N MET A 307 9.12 -4.84 -3.84
CA MET A 307 8.32 -5.40 -4.92
C MET A 307 9.17 -6.29 -5.84
N ILE A 308 10.34 -5.80 -6.25
CA ILE A 308 11.31 -6.57 -7.04
C ILE A 308 11.74 -7.85 -6.32
N ASP A 309 11.97 -7.80 -5.00
CA ASP A 309 12.33 -8.98 -4.21
C ASP A 309 11.25 -10.07 -4.22
N GLN A 310 9.97 -9.69 -4.39
CA GLN A 310 8.89 -10.67 -4.61
C GLN A 310 8.92 -11.19 -6.05
N ALA A 311 9.03 -10.30 -7.04
CA ALA A 311 9.09 -10.68 -8.45
C ALA A 311 10.22 -11.66 -8.76
N ALA A 312 11.40 -11.43 -8.17
CA ALA A 312 12.57 -12.28 -8.31
C ALA A 312 12.34 -13.72 -7.81
N ARG A 313 11.47 -13.93 -6.82
CA ARG A 313 11.14 -15.28 -6.30
C ARG A 313 10.45 -16.17 -7.33
N HIS A 314 9.81 -15.58 -8.34
CA HIS A 314 9.19 -16.34 -9.43
C HIS A 314 10.21 -16.92 -10.41
N ASN A 315 11.45 -16.42 -10.42
CA ASN A 315 12.55 -16.93 -11.23
C ASN A 315 12.25 -17.00 -12.74
N VAL A 316 11.51 -15.98 -13.24
CA VAL A 316 11.12 -15.82 -14.66
C VAL A 316 11.69 -14.55 -15.30
N TYR A 317 12.12 -13.58 -14.50
CA TYR A 317 12.75 -12.34 -14.95
C TYR A 317 14.27 -12.51 -15.07
N ASP A 318 14.87 -11.98 -16.12
CA ASP A 318 16.32 -12.03 -16.36
C ASP A 318 17.06 -10.87 -15.70
N ARG A 319 16.41 -9.71 -15.56
CA ARG A 319 16.99 -8.50 -14.96
C ARG A 319 15.90 -7.60 -14.37
N PHE A 320 16.30 -6.81 -13.39
CA PHE A 320 15.49 -5.74 -12.82
C PHE A 320 16.21 -4.38 -12.85
N HIS A 321 15.43 -3.30 -12.92
CA HIS A 321 15.89 -1.93 -12.72
C HIS A 321 15.08 -1.23 -11.63
N THR A 322 15.78 -0.70 -10.63
CA THR A 322 15.17 0.01 -9.49
C THR A 322 15.12 1.51 -9.73
N VAL A 323 14.31 1.92 -10.70
CA VAL A 323 14.16 3.33 -11.11
C VAL A 323 12.69 3.62 -11.40
N ASN A 324 12.32 4.90 -11.55
CA ASN A 324 10.98 5.22 -12.05
C ASN A 324 10.87 4.88 -13.56
N LEU A 325 9.65 4.64 -14.02
CA LEU A 325 9.41 4.19 -15.40
C LEU A 325 9.79 5.23 -16.45
N HIS A 326 9.71 6.54 -16.13
CA HIS A 326 10.04 7.60 -17.08
C HIS A 326 11.54 7.60 -17.36
N ASP A 327 12.37 7.44 -16.33
CA ASP A 327 13.81 7.33 -16.46
C ASP A 327 14.20 6.03 -17.16
N ALA A 328 13.57 4.90 -16.81
CA ALA A 328 13.80 3.64 -17.51
C ALA A 328 13.53 3.77 -19.02
N LEU A 329 12.39 4.37 -19.40
CA LEU A 329 12.05 4.61 -20.80
C LEU A 329 13.06 5.56 -21.47
N ARG A 330 13.48 6.63 -20.80
CA ARG A 330 14.41 7.63 -21.32
C ARG A 330 15.80 7.05 -21.57
N GLU A 331 16.31 6.22 -20.66
CA GLU A 331 17.66 5.68 -20.68
C GLU A 331 17.79 4.37 -21.47
N THR A 332 16.69 3.66 -21.71
CA THR A 332 16.70 2.43 -22.50
C THR A 332 17.03 2.74 -23.97
N PRO A 333 18.01 2.04 -24.60
CA PRO A 333 18.33 2.22 -26.01
C PRO A 333 17.18 1.88 -26.97
N ASP A 334 17.26 2.43 -28.18
CA ASP A 334 16.29 2.25 -29.25
C ASP A 334 16.21 0.79 -29.73
N GLY A 335 15.00 0.35 -30.10
CA GLY A 335 14.81 -0.90 -30.85
C GLY A 335 15.26 -2.17 -30.14
N LEU A 336 15.02 -2.30 -28.83
CA LEU A 336 15.45 -3.45 -28.03
C LEU A 336 14.34 -4.48 -27.75
N TYR A 337 13.10 -4.01 -27.59
CA TYR A 337 12.00 -4.83 -27.07
C TYR A 337 10.92 -5.05 -28.11
N GLN A 338 10.40 -6.28 -28.21
CA GLN A 338 9.21 -6.60 -28.99
C GLN A 338 7.94 -6.17 -28.26
N VAL A 339 7.95 -6.22 -26.93
CA VAL A 339 6.80 -5.85 -26.11
C VAL A 339 7.24 -4.93 -24.98
N ILE A 340 6.50 -3.86 -24.77
CA ILE A 340 6.51 -3.08 -23.52
C ILE A 340 5.15 -3.25 -22.87
N ALA A 341 5.11 -3.64 -21.60
CA ALA A 341 3.89 -3.70 -20.81
C ALA A 341 3.95 -2.67 -19.67
N ALA A 342 2.83 -1.99 -19.38
CA ALA A 342 2.72 -1.05 -18.27
C ALA A 342 1.30 -1.12 -17.67
N LEU A 343 1.09 -2.04 -16.73
CA LEU A 343 -0.23 -2.43 -16.24
C LEU A 343 -0.46 -1.87 -14.83
N ASP A 344 -1.51 -1.08 -14.66
CA ASP A 344 -1.89 -0.40 -13.40
C ASP A 344 -0.77 0.43 -12.76
N VAL A 345 0.13 0.97 -13.60
CA VAL A 345 1.25 1.81 -13.16
C VAL A 345 1.03 3.29 -13.45
N PHE A 346 0.43 3.65 -14.60
CA PHE A 346 0.20 5.06 -14.96
C PHE A 346 -0.84 5.75 -14.09
N ILE A 347 -1.70 4.98 -13.41
CA ILE A 347 -2.60 5.49 -12.37
C ILE A 347 -1.84 6.05 -11.16
N TYR A 348 -0.54 5.77 -11.02
CA TYR A 348 0.34 6.36 -9.99
C TYR A 348 1.39 7.31 -10.62
N ALA A 349 1.92 6.95 -11.79
CA ALA A 349 2.95 7.76 -12.46
C ALA A 349 2.39 9.05 -13.08
N GLY A 350 1.12 9.07 -13.48
CA GLY A 350 0.46 10.25 -14.04
C GLY A 350 0.76 10.44 -15.53
N ASP A 351 1.14 11.66 -15.90
CA ASP A 351 1.27 12.13 -17.29
C ASP A 351 2.15 11.20 -18.16
N VAL A 352 1.63 10.87 -19.34
CA VAL A 352 2.27 9.93 -20.28
C VAL A 352 2.82 10.60 -21.53
N THR A 353 2.85 11.95 -21.57
CA THR A 353 3.23 12.73 -22.75
C THR A 353 4.66 12.40 -23.20
N GLU A 354 5.59 12.18 -22.25
CA GLU A 354 6.94 11.73 -22.55
C GLU A 354 7.07 10.20 -22.65
N ALA A 355 6.21 9.45 -21.96
CA ALA A 355 6.33 7.99 -21.87
C ALA A 355 6.00 7.31 -23.22
N ILE A 356 4.94 7.75 -23.89
CA ILE A 356 4.48 7.18 -25.17
C ILE A 356 5.54 7.28 -26.28
N PRO A 357 6.12 8.46 -26.61
CA PRO A 357 7.14 8.54 -27.65
C PRO A 357 8.44 7.81 -27.28
N ASN A 358 8.83 7.80 -26.01
CA ASN A 358 9.98 7.01 -25.56
C ASN A 358 9.73 5.50 -25.70
N ALA A 359 8.53 5.02 -25.38
CA ALA A 359 8.18 3.63 -25.59
C ALA A 359 8.22 3.25 -27.08
N LEU A 360 7.69 4.10 -27.98
CA LEU A 360 7.80 3.88 -29.42
C LEU A 360 9.26 3.76 -29.88
N ARG A 361 10.16 4.59 -29.36
CA ARG A 361 11.60 4.55 -29.66
C ARG A 361 12.23 3.22 -29.23
N VAL A 362 11.92 2.77 -28.01
CA VAL A 362 12.46 1.53 -27.40
C VAL A 362 11.96 0.26 -28.11
N LEU A 363 10.77 0.27 -28.71
CA LEU A 363 10.24 -0.86 -29.47
C LEU A 363 11.03 -1.13 -30.76
N VAL A 364 11.22 -2.41 -31.09
CA VAL A 364 11.66 -2.83 -32.44
C VAL A 364 10.56 -2.53 -33.48
N PRO A 365 10.90 -2.46 -34.78
CA PRO A 365 9.88 -2.49 -35.84
C PRO A 365 8.91 -3.67 -35.66
N GLY A 366 7.61 -3.40 -35.77
CA GLY A 366 6.54 -4.37 -35.52
C GLY A 366 6.26 -4.68 -34.04
N GLY A 367 7.01 -4.07 -33.10
CA GLY A 367 6.79 -4.21 -31.66
C GLY A 367 5.51 -3.52 -31.18
N MET A 368 5.08 -3.86 -29.97
CA MET A 368 3.86 -3.31 -29.37
C MET A 368 4.04 -2.85 -27.92
N MET A 369 3.30 -1.81 -27.55
CA MET A 369 3.12 -1.40 -26.15
C MET A 369 1.69 -1.74 -25.70
N VAL A 370 1.56 -2.37 -24.53
CA VAL A 370 0.26 -2.66 -23.88
C VAL A 370 0.20 -2.01 -22.51
N PHE A 371 -0.77 -1.13 -22.28
CA PHE A 371 -0.82 -0.31 -21.07
C PHE A 371 -2.24 0.06 -20.67
N SER A 372 -2.48 0.28 -19.37
CA SER A 372 -3.83 0.50 -18.81
C SER A 372 -3.97 1.81 -18.06
N PHE A 373 -5.21 2.27 -17.96
CA PHE A 373 -5.61 3.47 -17.23
C PHE A 373 -6.97 3.30 -16.57
N GLU A 374 -7.18 3.98 -15.45
CA GLU A 374 -8.53 4.33 -14.98
C GLU A 374 -9.14 5.41 -15.89
N THR A 375 -10.45 5.32 -16.14
CA THR A 375 -11.13 6.16 -17.13
C THR A 375 -11.53 7.52 -16.56
N ALA A 376 -11.08 8.61 -17.18
CA ALA A 376 -11.63 9.95 -16.94
C ALA A 376 -12.76 10.28 -17.93
N PRO A 377 -13.71 11.17 -17.58
CA PRO A 377 -14.78 11.59 -18.49
C PRO A 377 -14.26 12.27 -19.76
N GLU A 378 -14.86 11.94 -20.92
CA GLU A 378 -14.48 12.51 -22.21
C GLU A 378 -14.69 14.03 -22.30
N GLN A 379 -15.67 14.57 -21.58
CA GLN A 379 -15.95 16.00 -21.53
C GLN A 379 -15.07 16.76 -20.50
N GLY A 380 -14.18 16.05 -19.79
CA GLY A 380 -13.38 16.61 -18.70
C GLY A 380 -11.96 17.03 -19.09
N ALA A 381 -11.06 17.11 -18.11
CA ALA A 381 -9.63 17.28 -18.34
C ALA A 381 -9.00 16.00 -18.92
N ASP A 382 -7.84 16.14 -19.56
CA ASP A 382 -7.13 15.01 -20.17
C ASP A 382 -6.51 14.05 -19.13
N LEU A 383 -6.13 14.61 -17.98
CA LEU A 383 -5.60 13.93 -16.81
C LEU A 383 -6.35 14.43 -15.57
N VAL A 384 -6.82 13.51 -14.73
CA VAL A 384 -7.55 13.83 -13.50
C VAL A 384 -6.90 13.10 -12.34
N LEU A 385 -6.47 13.81 -11.30
CA LEU A 385 -6.13 13.19 -10.02
C LEU A 385 -7.41 12.98 -9.21
N GLN A 386 -7.75 11.72 -8.94
CA GLN A 386 -8.97 11.35 -8.22
C GLN A 386 -8.78 11.48 -6.70
N PRO A 387 -9.87 11.54 -5.92
CA PRO A 387 -9.81 11.52 -4.45
C PRO A 387 -9.08 10.30 -3.86
N SER A 388 -9.03 9.18 -4.59
CA SER A 388 -8.24 8.00 -4.24
C SER A 388 -6.72 8.24 -4.27
N GLY A 389 -6.27 9.38 -4.78
CA GLY A 389 -4.87 9.67 -5.07
C GLY A 389 -4.38 9.01 -6.34
N ARG A 390 -5.25 8.46 -7.19
CA ARG A 390 -4.86 7.85 -8.47
C ARG A 390 -5.24 8.71 -9.66
N TYR A 391 -4.43 8.66 -10.70
CA TYR A 391 -4.70 9.31 -11.97
C TYR A 391 -5.71 8.52 -12.80
N ALA A 392 -6.70 9.22 -13.33
CA ALA A 392 -7.57 8.78 -14.40
C ALA A 392 -7.24 9.57 -15.67
N HIS A 393 -7.33 8.91 -16.81
CA HIS A 393 -6.94 9.46 -18.11
C HIS A 393 -8.12 9.49 -19.06
N LYS A 394 -8.20 10.56 -19.85
CA LYS A 394 -9.19 10.66 -20.92
C LYS A 394 -8.77 9.76 -22.08
N ARG A 395 -9.67 8.86 -22.49
CA ARG A 395 -9.37 7.86 -23.52
C ARG A 395 -9.00 8.50 -24.86
N SER A 396 -9.78 9.47 -25.34
CA SER A 396 -9.50 10.13 -26.63
C SER A 396 -8.16 10.86 -26.64
N HIS A 397 -7.74 11.41 -25.49
CA HIS A 397 -6.43 12.04 -25.33
C HIS A 397 -5.28 11.02 -25.46
N ILE A 398 -5.38 9.87 -24.81
CA ILE A 398 -4.38 8.80 -24.92
C ILE A 398 -4.27 8.29 -26.36
N GLU A 399 -5.39 8.08 -27.04
CA GLU A 399 -5.41 7.66 -28.43
C GLU A 399 -4.74 8.70 -29.34
N ALA A 400 -5.01 10.00 -29.11
CA ALA A 400 -4.40 11.10 -29.84
C ALA A 400 -2.87 11.16 -29.60
N LEU A 401 -2.40 10.99 -28.37
CA LEU A 401 -0.97 10.94 -28.05
C LEU A 401 -0.26 9.78 -28.75
N CYS A 402 -0.87 8.59 -28.79
CA CYS A 402 -0.29 7.45 -29.51
C CYS A 402 -0.16 7.72 -31.01
N LYS A 403 -1.19 8.29 -31.63
CA LYS A 403 -1.17 8.66 -33.05
C LYS A 403 -0.13 9.74 -33.32
N ALA A 404 -0.06 10.77 -32.48
CA ALA A 404 0.90 11.86 -32.60
C ALA A 404 2.35 11.40 -32.42
N ALA A 405 2.59 10.40 -31.57
CA ALA A 405 3.90 9.79 -31.39
C ALA A 405 4.37 8.99 -32.62
N GLY A 406 3.43 8.49 -33.45
CA GLY A 406 3.73 7.74 -34.66
C GLY A 406 3.50 6.23 -34.57
N PHE A 407 2.68 5.76 -33.63
CA PHE A 407 2.20 4.37 -33.66
C PHE A 407 1.34 4.12 -34.91
N ALA A 408 1.58 3.00 -35.59
CA ALA A 408 0.91 2.65 -36.84
C ALA A 408 -0.54 2.18 -36.62
N SER A 409 -0.81 1.54 -35.48
CA SER A 409 -2.15 1.19 -35.05
C SER A 409 -2.30 1.36 -33.54
N VAL A 410 -3.51 1.72 -33.12
CA VAL A 410 -3.88 1.91 -31.71
C VAL A 410 -5.25 1.26 -31.51
N GLU A 411 -5.28 0.20 -30.72
CA GLU A 411 -6.50 -0.47 -30.30
C GLU A 411 -6.78 -0.11 -28.83
N VAL A 412 -8.02 0.30 -28.54
CA VAL A 412 -8.44 0.64 -27.17
C VAL A 412 -9.64 -0.19 -26.78
N ARG A 413 -9.52 -0.92 -25.68
CA ARG A 413 -10.55 -1.82 -25.15
C ARG A 413 -10.91 -1.44 -23.73
N ASP A 414 -12.18 -1.15 -23.48
CA ASP A 414 -12.68 -0.93 -22.12
C ASP A 414 -12.65 -2.25 -21.33
N THR A 415 -12.35 -2.16 -20.05
CA THR A 415 -12.29 -3.33 -19.17
C THR A 415 -12.52 -2.95 -17.72
N GLU A 416 -12.91 -3.93 -16.92
CA GLU A 416 -12.84 -3.84 -15.47
C GLU A 416 -11.40 -4.16 -15.06
N LEU A 417 -10.69 -3.18 -14.50
CA LEU A 417 -9.29 -3.37 -14.10
C LEU A 417 -9.22 -4.31 -12.90
N ARG A 418 -10.03 -4.02 -11.89
CA ARG A 418 -10.12 -4.70 -10.59
C ARG A 418 -11.43 -4.35 -9.89
N GLU A 419 -11.73 -5.01 -8.79
CA GLU A 419 -12.77 -4.61 -7.84
C GLU A 419 -12.17 -3.85 -6.66
N GLU A 420 -12.84 -2.80 -6.20
CA GLU A 420 -12.56 -2.11 -4.94
C GLU A 420 -13.86 -2.00 -4.15
N ASN A 421 -13.87 -2.40 -2.87
CA ASN A 421 -15.09 -2.42 -2.05
C ASN A 421 -16.29 -3.14 -2.72
N HIS A 422 -16.01 -4.24 -3.42
CA HIS A 422 -16.99 -5.00 -4.22
C HIS A 422 -17.64 -4.21 -5.38
N GLN A 423 -17.02 -3.11 -5.81
CA GLN A 423 -17.41 -2.33 -6.98
C GLN A 423 -16.32 -2.43 -8.05
N PRO A 424 -16.67 -2.56 -9.34
CA PRO A 424 -15.69 -2.58 -10.41
C PRO A 424 -15.03 -1.20 -10.58
N VAL A 425 -13.71 -1.19 -10.71
CA VAL A 425 -12.93 -0.04 -11.15
C VAL A 425 -12.81 -0.14 -12.67
N ASN A 426 -13.55 0.73 -13.36
CA ASN A 426 -13.56 0.78 -14.81
C ASN A 426 -12.30 1.46 -15.35
N GLY A 427 -11.77 0.91 -16.43
CA GLY A 427 -10.62 1.44 -17.12
C GLY A 427 -10.61 1.03 -18.58
N PHE A 428 -9.47 1.24 -19.22
CA PHE A 428 -9.23 0.79 -20.57
C PHE A 428 -7.79 0.34 -20.74
N VAL A 429 -7.59 -0.58 -21.70
CA VAL A 429 -6.30 -1.08 -22.12
C VAL A 429 -6.04 -0.60 -23.53
N VAL A 430 -4.85 -0.05 -23.75
CA VAL A 430 -4.38 0.39 -25.05
C VAL A 430 -3.33 -0.59 -25.53
N THR A 431 -3.49 -1.07 -26.77
CA THR A 431 -2.46 -1.79 -27.51
C THR A 431 -2.03 -0.93 -28.69
N ALA A 432 -0.82 -0.38 -28.64
CA ALA A 432 -0.27 0.46 -29.68
C ALA A 432 0.90 -0.25 -30.39
N CYS A 433 0.85 -0.37 -31.71
CA CYS A 433 1.85 -1.12 -32.50
C CYS A 433 2.72 -0.19 -33.35
N LYS A 434 4.03 -0.41 -33.31
CA LYS A 434 5.01 0.26 -34.17
C LYS A 434 4.93 -0.33 -35.59
N ALA A 435 5.20 0.49 -36.60
CA ALA A 435 5.32 0.00 -37.98
C ALA A 435 6.41 -1.08 -38.10
N ALA A 436 6.18 -2.06 -38.97
CA ALA A 436 7.08 -3.19 -39.24
C ALA A 436 8.32 -2.78 -40.04
#